data_AF-A0A5K1DML7-F1
#
_entry.id   AF-A0A5K1DML7-F1
#
_cell.length_a   1.000
_cell.length_b   1.000
_cell.length_c   1.000
_cell.angle_alpha   90.00
_cell.angle_beta   90.00
_cell.angle_gamma   90.00
#
_symmetry.space_group_name_H-M   'P 1'
#
loop_
_entity.id
_entity.type
_entity.pdbx_description
1 polymer ?
#
loop_
_entity_poly.entity_id
_entity_poly.type
_entity_poly.pdbx_seq_one_letter_code
_entity_poly.pdbx_strand_id
1 'polypeptide(L)'
;YTYSIHHQSGKLNRVADALSRKNNLLMSMSVEVVRFESCKDMYHVDSDFSQIWSKCSSASLPYLFHGNKLCITQYSLQLQLIAELHDNGMSKHFGHDKTYSLMDEHYYWPKMRKDIIKFVQCYRTCQIAKGDCQN
;
A
#
# COMPACT_ATOMS: atom_id res chain seq x y z
N TYR A 1 -21.08 -7.01 -43.59
CA TYR A 1 -20.43 -5.75 -43.23
C TYR A 1 -19.29 -6.06 -42.28
N THR A 2 -18.05 -5.84 -42.70
CA THR A 2 -16.85 -6.13 -41.91
C THR A 2 -16.33 -4.81 -41.34
N TYR A 3 -16.41 -4.63 -40.04
CA TYR A 3 -15.88 -3.43 -39.38
C TYR A 3 -14.38 -3.60 -39.16
N SER A 4 -13.60 -2.65 -39.66
CA SER A 4 -12.15 -2.58 -39.43
C SER A 4 -11.88 -1.41 -38.48
N ILE A 5 -11.45 -1.70 -37.24
CA ILE A 5 -11.10 -0.68 -36.26
C ILE A 5 -9.67 -0.23 -36.54
N HIS A 6 -9.51 0.94 -37.16
CA HIS A 6 -8.20 1.57 -37.33
C HIS A 6 -7.89 2.47 -36.12
N HIS A 7 -6.91 2.08 -35.32
CA HIS A 7 -6.36 2.91 -34.26
C HIS A 7 -5.53 4.05 -34.89
N GLN A 8 -6.06 5.28 -34.85
CA GLN A 8 -5.31 6.48 -35.22
C GLN A 8 -4.55 7.00 -34.00
N SER A 9 -3.23 6.79 -33.97
CA SER A 9 -2.36 7.43 -32.97
C SER A 9 -2.19 8.90 -33.32
N GLY A 10 -2.99 9.76 -32.70
CA GLY A 10 -2.94 11.21 -32.86
C GLY A 10 -2.53 11.91 -31.56
N LYS A 11 -1.61 12.88 -31.68
CA LYS A 11 -1.03 13.79 -30.67
C LYS A 11 -2.02 14.56 -29.75
N LEU A 12 -3.32 14.22 -29.74
CA LEU A 12 -4.39 14.94 -29.02
C LEU A 12 -4.70 14.38 -27.62
N ASN A 13 -4.17 13.23 -27.23
CA ASN A 13 -4.50 12.62 -25.93
C ASN A 13 -3.69 13.18 -24.74
N ARG A 14 -2.96 14.29 -24.90
CA ARG A 14 -2.09 14.85 -23.86
C ARG A 14 -2.90 15.45 -22.69
N VAL A 15 -4.07 16.01 -22.98
CA VAL A 15 -4.95 16.64 -21.98
C VAL A 15 -5.73 15.58 -21.20
N ALA A 16 -6.25 14.55 -21.86
CA ALA A 16 -6.92 13.45 -21.16
C ALA A 16 -5.93 12.59 -20.36
N ASP A 17 -4.71 12.40 -20.83
CA ASP A 17 -3.63 11.74 -20.09
C ASP A 17 -3.18 12.58 -18.88
N ALA A 18 -3.10 13.91 -19.00
CA ALA A 18 -2.82 14.80 -17.86
C ALA A 18 -3.97 14.86 -16.84
N LEU A 19 -5.24 14.91 -17.30
CA LEU A 19 -6.42 14.86 -16.44
C LEU A 19 -6.61 13.49 -15.79
N SER A 20 -6.37 12.40 -16.51
CA SER A 20 -6.39 11.04 -15.98
C SER A 20 -5.28 10.85 -14.94
N ARG A 21 -4.05 11.33 -15.20
CA ARG A 21 -2.98 11.31 -14.18
C ARG A 21 -3.31 12.16 -12.96
N LYS A 22 -3.86 13.37 -13.15
CA LYS A 22 -4.26 14.23 -12.02
C LYS A 22 -5.41 13.60 -11.23
N ASN A 23 -6.38 13.00 -11.91
CA ASN A 23 -7.49 12.30 -11.28
C ASN A 23 -6.99 11.04 -10.56
N ASN A 24 -6.11 10.25 -11.16
CA ASN A 24 -5.48 9.10 -10.51
C ASN A 24 -4.65 9.49 -9.29
N LEU A 25 -3.89 10.58 -9.36
CA LEU A 25 -3.14 11.10 -8.21
C LEU A 25 -4.09 11.57 -7.09
N LEU A 26 -5.12 12.33 -7.44
CA LEU A 26 -6.11 12.83 -6.48
C LEU A 26 -6.90 11.67 -5.86
N MET A 27 -7.26 10.66 -6.66
CA MET A 27 -7.91 9.44 -6.19
C MET A 27 -6.95 8.60 -5.32
N SER A 28 -5.67 8.45 -5.69
CA SER A 28 -4.66 7.76 -4.87
C SER A 28 -4.49 8.44 -3.52
N MET A 29 -4.35 9.77 -3.51
CA MET A 29 -4.19 10.55 -2.28
C MET A 29 -5.47 10.53 -1.42
N SER A 30 -6.64 10.60 -2.05
CA SER A 30 -7.92 10.48 -1.33
C SER A 30 -8.12 9.08 -0.75
N VAL A 31 -7.76 8.03 -1.51
CA VAL A 31 -7.81 6.64 -1.06
C VAL A 31 -6.83 6.40 0.08
N GLU A 32 -5.60 6.90 -0.02
CA GLU A 32 -4.61 6.82 1.04
C GLU A 32 -5.11 7.49 2.32
N VAL A 33 -5.59 8.75 2.25
CA VAL A 33 -6.13 9.48 3.41
C VAL A 33 -7.30 8.73 4.07
N VAL A 34 -8.28 8.27 3.29
CA VAL A 34 -9.41 7.48 3.81
C VAL A 34 -8.94 6.17 4.45
N ARG A 35 -7.94 5.51 3.85
CA ARG A 35 -7.42 4.24 4.31
C ARG A 35 -6.63 4.35 5.62
N PHE A 36 -6.08 5.52 5.93
CA PHE A 36 -5.38 5.78 7.19
C PHE A 36 -6.28 6.36 8.28
N GLU A 37 -7.51 6.76 7.98
CA GLU A 37 -8.44 7.41 8.92
C GLU A 37 -8.64 6.57 10.19
N SER A 38 -8.80 5.24 10.06
CA SER A 38 -8.97 4.33 11.19
C SER A 38 -7.70 4.05 11.98
N CYS A 39 -6.53 4.44 11.47
CA CYS A 39 -5.25 4.18 12.13
C CYS A 39 -5.08 5.06 13.38
N LYS A 40 -5.56 6.32 13.31
CA LYS A 40 -5.52 7.27 14.44
C LYS A 40 -6.27 6.76 15.66
N ASP A 41 -7.41 6.10 15.41
CA ASP A 41 -8.29 5.61 16.46
C ASP A 41 -7.72 4.37 17.14
N MET A 42 -6.71 3.71 16.57
CA MET A 42 -6.14 2.48 17.11
C MET A 42 -4.85 2.70 17.92
N TYR A 43 -4.21 3.87 17.83
CA TYR A 43 -2.94 4.12 18.55
C TYR A 43 -3.06 3.93 20.06
N HIS A 44 -4.20 4.30 20.66
CA HIS A 44 -4.39 4.25 22.12
C HIS A 44 -4.51 2.83 22.69
N VAL A 45 -4.93 1.85 21.87
CA VAL A 45 -5.04 0.44 22.26
C VAL A 45 -3.89 -0.43 21.75
N ASP A 46 -3.05 0.12 20.88
CA ASP A 46 -1.93 -0.60 20.30
C ASP A 46 -0.82 -0.88 21.33
N SER A 47 -0.33 -2.11 21.37
CA SER A 47 0.67 -2.54 22.36
C SER A 47 1.99 -1.81 22.26
N ASP A 48 2.38 -1.39 21.06
CA ASP A 48 3.67 -0.76 20.80
C ASP A 48 3.57 0.76 20.74
N PHE A 49 2.41 1.30 20.34
CA PHE A 49 2.21 2.73 20.14
C PHE A 49 1.42 3.46 21.23
N SER A 50 0.64 2.77 22.08
CA SER A 50 -0.21 3.41 23.11
C SER A 50 0.55 4.30 24.09
N GLN A 51 1.73 3.86 24.52
CA GLN A 51 2.56 4.64 25.43
C GLN A 51 3.15 5.89 24.75
N ILE A 52 3.47 5.78 23.45
CA ILE A 52 3.98 6.91 22.67
C ILE A 52 2.84 7.90 22.39
N TRP A 53 1.68 7.39 22.01
CA TRP A 53 0.46 8.17 21.78
C TRP A 53 0.05 8.97 23.00
N SER A 54 0.03 8.36 24.19
CA SER A 54 -0.33 9.08 25.43
C SER A 54 0.64 10.23 25.77
N LYS A 55 1.93 10.07 25.48
CA LYS A 55 2.95 11.14 25.65
C LYS A 55 2.84 12.22 24.59
N CYS A 56 2.42 11.86 23.38
CA CYS A 56 2.27 12.75 22.24
C CYS A 56 0.85 13.31 22.06
N SER A 57 -0.09 12.98 22.94
CA SER A 57 -1.50 13.40 22.82
C SER A 57 -1.69 14.92 22.90
N SER A 58 -0.67 15.68 23.29
CA SER A 58 -0.64 17.14 23.23
C SER A 58 -0.23 17.69 21.86
N ALA A 59 0.26 16.85 20.94
CA ALA A 59 0.61 17.25 19.59
C ALA A 59 -0.67 17.36 18.75
N SER A 60 -0.80 18.45 18.00
CA SER A 60 -1.95 18.73 17.11
C SER A 60 -2.03 17.79 15.88
N LEU A 61 -1.23 16.72 15.83
CA LEU A 61 -1.13 15.84 14.67
C LEU A 61 -2.01 14.61 14.87
N PRO A 62 -2.84 14.26 13.87
CA PRO A 62 -3.75 13.11 13.96
C PRO A 62 -3.03 11.75 13.82
N TYR A 63 -1.72 11.72 13.55
CA TYR A 63 -0.97 10.48 13.32
C TYR A 63 0.39 10.48 14.00
N LEU A 64 0.91 9.27 14.28
CA LEU A 64 2.28 9.08 14.75
C LEU A 64 3.23 8.89 13.58
N PHE A 65 4.42 9.47 13.73
CA PHE A 65 5.51 9.33 12.77
C PHE A 65 6.79 8.86 13.45
N HIS A 66 7.50 7.95 12.78
CA HIS A 66 8.87 7.56 13.13
C HIS A 66 9.83 8.18 12.11
N GLY A 67 10.40 9.34 12.45
CA GLY A 67 11.05 10.20 11.46
C GLY A 67 10.00 10.75 10.48
N ASN A 68 10.19 10.49 9.18
CA ASN A 68 9.24 10.88 8.13
C ASN A 68 8.28 9.74 7.71
N LYS A 69 8.24 8.64 8.48
CA LYS A 69 7.48 7.43 8.15
C LYS A 69 6.21 7.36 9.00
N LEU A 70 5.08 7.08 8.38
CA LEU A 70 3.80 6.93 9.07
C LEU A 70 3.76 5.62 9.87
N CYS A 71 3.42 5.71 11.15
CA CYS A 71 3.30 4.54 12.02
C CYS A 71 1.97 3.81 11.76
N ILE A 72 2.02 2.53 11.42
CA ILE A 72 0.82 1.72 11.09
C ILE A 72 0.54 0.70 12.21
N THR A 73 -0.61 0.83 12.86
CA THR A 73 -1.03 -0.06 13.97
C THR A 73 -1.92 -1.22 13.52
N GLN A 74 -2.68 -1.03 12.45
CA GLN A 74 -3.69 -1.99 12.03
C GLN A 74 -3.07 -3.09 11.18
N TYR A 75 -3.16 -4.34 11.65
CA TYR A 75 -2.66 -5.51 10.91
C TYR A 75 -3.32 -5.66 9.53
N SER A 76 -4.63 -5.43 9.41
CA SER A 76 -5.34 -5.46 8.12
C SER A 76 -4.76 -4.46 7.11
N LEU A 77 -4.44 -3.26 7.58
CA LEU A 77 -3.84 -2.21 6.76
C LEU A 77 -2.42 -2.55 6.34
N GLN A 78 -1.61 -3.14 7.25
CA GLN A 78 -0.29 -3.66 6.92
C GLN A 78 -0.38 -4.71 5.80
N LEU A 79 -1.34 -5.64 5.88
CA LEU A 79 -1.54 -6.65 4.84
C LEU A 79 -1.95 -6.04 3.49
N GLN A 80 -2.87 -5.08 3.49
CA GLN A 80 -3.30 -4.39 2.27
C GLN A 80 -2.13 -3.64 1.62
N LEU A 81 -1.36 -2.92 2.42
CA LEU A 81 -0.12 -2.26 1.99
C LEU A 81 0.85 -3.23 1.30
N ILE A 82 1.13 -4.36 1.95
CA ILE A 82 2.08 -5.34 1.43
C ILE A 82 1.51 -5.99 0.14
N ALA A 83 0.23 -6.33 0.13
CA ALA A 83 -0.45 -6.91 -1.03
C ALA A 83 -0.46 -5.94 -2.22
N GLU A 84 -0.79 -4.67 -2.03
CA GLU A 84 -0.80 -3.65 -3.09
C GLU A 84 0.58 -3.50 -3.75
N LEU A 85 1.66 -3.42 -2.95
CA LEU A 85 3.01 -3.39 -3.51
C LEU A 85 3.40 -4.69 -4.21
N HIS A 86 2.91 -5.82 -3.69
CA HIS A 86 3.23 -7.13 -4.23
C HIS A 86 2.44 -7.48 -5.51
N ASP A 87 1.21 -6.99 -5.65
CA ASP A 87 0.28 -7.29 -6.75
C ASP A 87 0.22 -6.20 -7.82
N ASN A 88 0.79 -5.02 -7.58
CA ASN A 88 0.96 -4.03 -8.64
C ASN A 88 1.84 -4.65 -9.73
N GLY A 89 1.26 -4.98 -10.89
CA GLY A 89 1.72 -5.95 -11.91
C GLY A 89 3.17 -5.88 -12.42
N MET A 90 3.97 -4.95 -11.92
CA MET A 90 5.43 -4.93 -11.99
C MET A 90 6.10 -5.90 -10.99
N SER A 91 5.34 -6.44 -10.03
CA SER A 91 5.85 -7.10 -8.83
C SER A 91 5.90 -8.64 -8.87
N LYS A 92 5.67 -9.25 -10.03
CA LYS A 92 5.71 -10.73 -10.21
C LYS A 92 7.05 -11.38 -9.77
N HIS A 93 8.09 -10.59 -9.51
CA HIS A 93 9.41 -11.02 -9.02
C HIS A 93 9.96 -10.21 -7.83
N PHE A 94 9.17 -9.40 -7.13
CA PHE A 94 9.71 -8.66 -5.99
C PHE A 94 9.84 -9.60 -4.79
N GLY A 95 11.09 -9.88 -4.40
CA GLY A 95 11.39 -10.58 -3.16
C GLY A 95 11.10 -9.72 -1.94
N HIS A 96 11.12 -10.36 -0.77
CA HIS A 96 10.85 -9.73 0.53
C HIS A 96 11.68 -8.47 0.81
N ASP A 97 12.95 -8.43 0.41
CA ASP A 97 13.82 -7.26 0.64
C ASP A 97 13.39 -6.03 -0.17
N LYS A 98 12.90 -6.23 -1.40
CA LYS A 98 12.46 -5.11 -2.25
C LYS A 98 11.11 -4.56 -1.77
N THR A 99 10.20 -5.43 -1.34
CA THR A 99 8.95 -5.02 -0.68
C THR A 99 9.23 -4.28 0.62
N TYR A 100 10.19 -4.74 1.43
CA TYR A 100 10.60 -4.04 2.64
C TYR A 100 11.18 -2.66 2.33
N SER A 101 12.09 -2.54 1.35
CA SER A 101 12.69 -1.25 0.99
C SER A 101 11.64 -0.21 0.60
N LEU A 102 10.66 -0.60 -0.23
CA LEU A 102 9.59 0.32 -0.66
C LEU A 102 8.64 0.70 0.50
N MET A 103 8.32 -0.25 1.38
CA MET A 103 7.53 0.03 2.58
C MET A 103 8.26 0.96 3.54
N ASP A 104 9.56 0.75 3.70
CA ASP A 104 10.41 1.50 4.63
C ASP A 104 10.60 2.96 4.20
N GLU A 105 10.32 3.34 2.95
CA GLU A 105 10.35 4.75 2.52
C GLU A 105 9.23 5.58 3.15
N HIS A 106 8.08 4.98 3.45
CA HIS A 106 6.86 5.70 3.81
C HIS A 106 6.21 5.25 5.11
N TYR A 107 6.43 4.00 5.53
CA TYR A 107 5.71 3.37 6.63
C TYR A 107 6.65 2.78 7.68
N TYR A 108 6.14 2.67 8.89
CA TYR A 108 6.82 2.03 9.99
C TYR A 108 5.85 1.25 10.87
N TRP A 109 6.24 0.05 11.27
CA TRP A 109 5.68 -0.62 12.43
C TRP A 109 6.71 -1.55 13.08
N PRO A 110 6.56 -1.85 14.38
CA PRO A 110 7.41 -2.82 15.05
C PRO A 110 7.40 -4.15 14.30
N LYS A 111 8.58 -4.73 14.06
CA LYS A 111 8.75 -6.04 13.39
C LYS A 111 8.30 -6.05 11.92
N MET A 112 8.13 -4.88 11.27
CA MET A 112 7.77 -4.76 9.84
C MET A 112 8.50 -5.71 8.91
N ARG A 113 9.83 -5.79 9.00
CA ARG A 113 10.62 -6.71 8.17
C ARG A 113 10.19 -8.18 8.34
N LYS A 114 9.92 -8.62 9.57
CA LYS A 114 9.51 -10.00 9.88
C LYS A 114 8.13 -10.29 9.32
N ASP A 115 7.21 -9.35 9.42
CA ASP A 115 5.83 -9.53 8.95
C ASP A 115 5.76 -9.54 7.42
N ILE A 116 6.54 -8.68 6.75
CA ILE A 116 6.68 -8.69 5.28
C ILE A 116 7.25 -10.03 4.80
N ILE A 117 8.32 -10.53 5.42
CA ILE A 117 8.91 -11.82 5.05
C ILE A 117 7.86 -12.94 5.18
N LYS A 118 7.16 -13.01 6.32
CA LYS A 118 6.11 -14.00 6.55
C LYS A 118 4.99 -13.90 5.52
N PHE A 119 4.53 -12.69 5.24
CA PHE A 119 3.44 -12.47 4.28
C PHE A 119 3.83 -12.93 2.88
N VAL A 120 4.98 -12.50 2.37
CA VAL A 120 5.45 -12.87 1.02
C VAL A 120 5.69 -14.37 0.91
N GLN A 121 6.22 -15.01 1.96
CA GLN A 121 6.39 -16.47 2.01
C GLN A 121 5.04 -17.21 1.94
N CYS A 122 4.07 -16.82 2.77
CA CYS A 122 2.73 -17.41 2.76
C CYS A 122 2.00 -17.14 1.43
N TYR A 123 2.12 -15.94 0.88
CA TYR A 123 1.49 -15.55 -0.37
C TYR A 123 1.98 -16.42 -1.53
N ARG A 124 3.28 -16.71 -1.60
CA ARG A 124 3.85 -17.63 -2.61
C ARG A 124 3.27 -19.03 -2.47
N THR A 125 3.18 -19.57 -1.25
CA THR A 125 2.59 -20.90 -1.00
C THR A 125 1.11 -20.94 -1.39
N CYS A 126 0.34 -19.89 -1.06
CA CYS A 126 -1.07 -19.78 -1.42
C CYS A 126 -1.31 -19.60 -2.92
N GLN A 127 -0.43 -18.89 -3.63
CA GLN A 127 -0.53 -18.72 -5.09
C GLN A 127 -0.20 -20.02 -5.84
N ILE A 128 0.80 -20.77 -5.40
CA ILE A 128 1.12 -22.09 -5.97
C ILE A 128 -0.05 -23.06 -5.77
N ALA A 129 -0.59 -23.15 -4.55
CA ALA A 129 -1.73 -24.01 -4.26
C ALA A 129 -3.01 -23.63 -5.03
N LYS A 130 -3.20 -22.34 -5.35
CA LYS A 130 -4.32 -21.89 -6.21
C LYS A 130 -4.10 -22.21 -7.69
N GLY A 131 -2.86 -22.20 -8.17
CA GLY A 131 -2.51 -22.57 -9.55
C GLY A 131 -2.64 -24.07 -9.80
N ASP A 132 -2.33 -24.91 -8.80
CA ASP A 132 -2.40 -26.37 -8.92
C ASP A 132 -3.83 -26.93 -8.87
N CYS A 133 -4.84 -26.12 -8.52
CA CYS A 133 -6.26 -26.50 -8.61
C CYS A 133 -6.92 -26.15 -9.96
N GLN A 134 -6.14 -25.73 -10.96
CA GLN A 134 -6.60 -25.51 -12.34
C GLN A 134 -5.84 -26.42 -13.31
N ASN A 135 -6.16 -27.72 -13.30
CA ASN A 135 -6.00 -28.62 -14.44
C ASN A 135 -6.88 -29.85 -14.29
#